data_AF-A0AAU2FEV4-F1
#
_entry.id   AF-A0AAU2FEV4-F1
#
_cell.length_a   1.000
_cell.length_b   1.000
_cell.length_c   1.000
_cell.angle_alpha   90.00
_cell.angle_beta   90.00
_cell.angle_gamma   90.00
#
_symmetry.space_group_name_H-M   'P 1'
#
loop_
_entity.id
_entity.type
_entity.pdbx_description
1 polymer ?
#
loop_
_entity_poly.entity_id
_entity_poly.type
_entity_poly.pdbx_seq_one_letter_code
_entity_poly.pdbx_strand_id
1 'polypeptide(L)'
;MRVSRVSGDTVELTLSAVHPDAGEPSASAAFAMRLLADTDPERLYREAGPGAYWDPVALAAYADRVIAAVSMTARYRLPFDEGAARRAVEADLRARGLDPADATAWQAAFLDAWSALWQDPDRVPSVVLEIRLADLSWLSGTTPGREWDTAAYG
;
A
#
# COMPACT_ATOMS: atom_id res chain seq x y z
N MET A 1 -2.41 3.94 -2.21
CA MET A 1 -1.15 3.86 -3.00
C MET A 1 -1.04 5.10 -3.88
N ARG A 2 0.19 5.54 -4.20
CA ARG A 2 0.45 6.71 -5.04
C ARG A 2 1.54 6.45 -6.07
N VAL A 3 1.40 7.00 -7.28
CA VAL A 3 2.48 7.06 -8.28
C VAL A 3 3.40 8.22 -7.96
N SER A 4 4.63 7.92 -7.59
CA SER A 4 5.65 8.91 -7.24
C SER A 4 6.43 9.35 -8.47
N ARG A 5 6.65 8.43 -9.43
CA ARG A 5 7.40 8.71 -10.65
C ARG A 5 6.97 7.79 -11.81
N VAL A 6 7.04 8.31 -13.03
CA VAL A 6 7.00 7.52 -14.27
C VAL A 6 8.18 7.98 -15.14
N SER A 7 9.02 7.06 -15.59
CA SER A 7 10.21 7.37 -16.39
C SER A 7 10.57 6.20 -17.31
N GLY A 8 10.41 6.39 -18.61
CA GLY A 8 10.72 5.35 -19.60
C GLY A 8 9.83 4.12 -19.38
N ASP A 9 10.47 3.00 -19.03
CA ASP A 9 9.84 1.71 -18.74
C ASP A 9 9.52 1.49 -17.26
N THR A 10 9.75 2.51 -16.43
CA THR A 10 9.74 2.37 -14.97
C THR A 10 8.63 3.22 -14.35
N VAL A 11 7.89 2.63 -13.41
CA VAL A 11 6.98 3.33 -12.50
C VAL A 11 7.42 3.12 -11.05
N GLU A 12 7.38 4.21 -10.28
CA GLU A 12 7.63 4.19 -8.85
C GLU A 12 6.31 4.40 -8.10
N LEU A 13 6.01 3.47 -7.19
CA LEU A 13 4.79 3.46 -6.39
C LEU A 13 5.14 3.57 -4.91
N THR A 14 4.51 4.51 -4.22
CA THR A 14 4.51 4.56 -2.76
C THR A 14 3.30 3.80 -2.24
N LEU A 15 3.56 2.73 -1.50
CA LEU A 15 2.57 1.92 -0.80
C LEU A 15 2.57 2.29 0.67
N SER A 16 1.42 2.68 1.21
CA SER A 16 1.23 2.99 2.62
C SER A 16 0.25 1.98 3.21
N ALA A 17 0.56 1.47 4.39
CA ALA A 17 -0.29 0.51 5.09
C ALA A 17 -1.59 1.18 5.53
N VAL A 18 -2.71 0.47 5.36
CA VAL A 18 -4.05 0.93 5.79
C VAL A 18 -4.49 0.29 7.11
N HIS A 19 -3.73 -0.71 7.60
CA HIS A 19 -3.99 -1.42 8.86
C HIS A 19 -2.64 -1.94 9.44
N PRO A 20 -2.49 -2.10 10.77
CA PRO A 20 -1.29 -2.70 11.38
C PRO A 20 -0.98 -4.10 10.87
N ASP A 21 -1.99 -4.84 10.42
CA ASP A 21 -1.84 -6.22 9.93
C ASP A 21 -1.40 -6.31 8.47
N ALA A 22 -1.28 -5.19 7.75
CA ALA A 22 -0.95 -5.17 6.30
C ALA A 22 0.41 -5.80 5.96
N GLY A 23 1.27 -6.04 6.97
CA GLY A 23 2.56 -6.70 6.81
C GLY A 23 3.55 -5.94 5.92
N GLU A 24 4.66 -6.59 5.56
CA GLU A 24 5.59 -6.07 4.55
C GLU A 24 5.13 -6.52 3.15
N PRO A 25 5.00 -5.60 2.17
CA PRO A 25 4.58 -5.94 0.83
C PRO A 25 5.65 -6.73 0.08
N SER A 26 5.22 -7.60 -0.82
CA SER A 26 6.12 -8.45 -1.63
C SER A 26 6.75 -7.68 -2.78
N ALA A 27 8.07 -7.79 -2.96
CA ALA A 27 8.77 -7.28 -4.15
C ALA A 27 8.74 -8.29 -5.32
N SER A 28 7.58 -8.90 -5.59
CA SER A 28 7.42 -9.90 -6.66
C SER A 28 6.67 -9.34 -7.87
N ALA A 29 6.92 -9.90 -9.05
CA ALA A 29 6.21 -9.54 -10.28
C ALA A 29 4.69 -9.74 -10.15
N ALA A 30 4.25 -10.85 -9.53
CA ALA A 30 2.83 -11.11 -9.31
C ALA A 30 2.17 -10.04 -8.42
N PHE A 31 2.85 -9.61 -7.35
CA PHE A 31 2.36 -8.54 -6.49
C PHE A 31 2.27 -7.21 -7.24
N ALA A 32 3.33 -6.83 -7.96
CA ALA A 32 3.35 -5.64 -8.80
C ALA A 32 2.23 -5.64 -9.86
N MET A 33 1.99 -6.79 -10.49
CA MET A 33 0.90 -6.96 -11.45
C MET A 33 -0.46 -6.76 -10.80
N ARG A 34 -0.66 -7.23 -9.56
CA ARG A 34 -1.90 -7.01 -8.82
C ARG A 34 -2.14 -5.51 -8.55
N LEU A 35 -1.10 -4.77 -8.17
CA LEU A 35 -1.18 -3.31 -7.97
C LEU A 35 -1.57 -2.56 -9.25
N LEU A 36 -1.02 -2.96 -10.40
CA LEU A 36 -1.37 -2.38 -11.69
C LEU A 36 -2.79 -2.78 -12.12
N ALA A 37 -3.19 -4.03 -11.88
CA ALA A 37 -4.53 -4.51 -12.19
C ALA A 37 -5.62 -3.80 -11.38
N ASP A 38 -5.33 -3.34 -10.16
CA ASP A 38 -6.26 -2.52 -9.38
C ASP A 38 -6.59 -1.18 -10.08
N THR A 39 -5.76 -0.72 -11.03
CA THR A 39 -6.05 0.48 -11.85
C THR A 39 -6.88 0.21 -13.09
N ASP A 40 -6.84 -1.02 -13.62
CA ASP A 40 -7.53 -1.45 -14.84
C ASP A 40 -7.84 -2.97 -14.77
N PRO A 41 -8.83 -3.37 -13.94
CA PRO A 41 -9.13 -4.78 -13.75
C PRO A 41 -9.75 -5.42 -15.00
N GLU A 42 -10.44 -4.63 -15.82
CA GLU A 42 -11.03 -5.07 -17.09
C GLU A 42 -9.96 -5.48 -18.10
N ARG A 43 -8.83 -4.77 -18.12
CA ARG A 43 -7.70 -5.16 -18.95
C ARG A 43 -7.08 -6.47 -18.53
N LEU A 44 -6.81 -6.67 -17.22
CA LEU A 44 -6.30 -7.95 -16.74
C LEU A 44 -7.27 -9.08 -17.11
N TYR A 45 -8.59 -8.86 -16.93
CA TYR A 45 -9.61 -9.81 -17.31
C TYR A 45 -9.55 -10.18 -18.81
N ARG A 46 -9.39 -9.19 -19.70
CA ARG A 46 -9.33 -9.42 -21.15
C ARG A 46 -8.05 -10.14 -21.58
N GLU A 47 -6.91 -9.83 -20.96
CA GLU A 47 -5.61 -10.31 -21.40
C GLU A 47 -5.16 -11.63 -20.72
N ALA A 48 -5.48 -11.80 -19.44
CA ALA A 48 -5.10 -12.97 -18.64
C ALA A 48 -6.28 -13.92 -18.37
N GLY A 49 -7.51 -13.48 -18.64
CA GLY A 49 -8.73 -14.26 -18.49
C GLY A 49 -9.49 -14.04 -17.18
N PRO A 50 -10.74 -14.55 -17.10
CA PRO A 50 -11.55 -14.48 -15.89
C PRO A 50 -10.86 -15.22 -14.74
N GLY A 51 -10.72 -14.54 -13.60
CA GLY A 51 -10.16 -15.14 -12.38
C GLY A 51 -8.64 -15.01 -12.22
N ALA A 52 -7.91 -14.53 -13.24
CA ALA A 52 -6.46 -14.35 -13.15
C ALA A 52 -6.02 -13.47 -11.97
N TYR A 53 -6.84 -12.50 -11.56
CA TYR A 53 -6.57 -11.68 -10.37
C TYR A 53 -6.49 -12.49 -9.06
N TRP A 54 -7.30 -13.55 -8.95
CA TRP A 54 -7.45 -14.36 -7.73
C TRP A 54 -6.62 -15.64 -7.78
N ASP A 55 -6.20 -16.07 -8.97
CA ASP A 55 -5.33 -17.22 -9.17
C ASP A 55 -3.85 -16.78 -9.16
N PRO A 56 -3.08 -17.09 -8.10
CA PRO A 56 -1.70 -16.65 -7.99
C PRO A 56 -0.79 -17.25 -9.07
N VAL A 57 -1.11 -18.43 -9.60
CA VAL A 57 -0.31 -19.08 -10.65
C VAL A 57 -0.55 -18.40 -11.99
N ALA A 58 -1.83 -18.17 -12.33
CA ALA A 58 -2.19 -17.45 -13.56
C ALA A 58 -1.66 -16.01 -13.53
N LEU A 59 -1.78 -15.32 -12.38
CA LEU A 59 -1.26 -13.97 -12.21
C LEU A 59 0.25 -13.92 -12.38
N ALA A 60 0.99 -14.84 -11.77
CA ALA A 60 2.44 -14.90 -11.88
C ALA A 60 2.89 -15.13 -13.34
N ALA A 61 2.26 -16.09 -14.03
CA ALA A 61 2.59 -16.39 -15.42
C ALA A 61 2.31 -15.22 -16.37
N TYR A 62 1.26 -14.44 -16.11
CA TYR A 62 0.98 -13.23 -16.87
C TYR A 62 1.92 -12.08 -16.48
N ALA A 63 2.21 -11.93 -15.19
CA ALA A 63 3.13 -10.92 -14.67
C ALA A 63 4.53 -11.02 -15.30
N ASP A 64 5.05 -12.23 -15.54
CA ASP A 64 6.35 -12.44 -16.20
C ASP A 64 6.42 -11.86 -17.63
N ARG A 65 5.28 -11.62 -18.28
CA ARG A 65 5.22 -10.98 -19.60
C ARG A 65 5.19 -9.46 -19.53
N VAL A 66 4.62 -8.92 -18.44
CA VAL A 66 4.37 -7.48 -18.27
C VAL A 66 5.48 -6.81 -17.46
N ILE A 67 6.03 -7.52 -16.48
CA ILE A 67 6.95 -6.98 -15.46
C ILE A 67 8.34 -7.56 -15.69
N ALA A 68 9.29 -6.70 -16.07
CA ALA A 68 10.67 -7.06 -16.29
C ALA A 68 11.48 -7.15 -14.98
N ALA A 69 11.15 -6.32 -13.99
CA ALA A 69 11.75 -6.35 -12.65
C ALA A 69 10.88 -5.61 -11.64
N VAL A 70 11.00 -6.02 -10.37
CA VAL A 70 10.44 -5.30 -9.22
C VAL A 70 11.52 -5.16 -8.17
N SER A 71 11.66 -3.98 -7.59
CA SER A 71 12.55 -3.76 -6.46
C SER A 71 11.91 -2.85 -5.43
N MET A 72 12.29 -3.05 -4.16
CA MET A 72 11.90 -2.14 -3.08
C MET A 72 13.06 -1.18 -2.83
N THR A 73 12.87 0.09 -3.16
CA THR A 73 13.94 1.10 -3.15
C THR A 73 13.99 1.88 -1.85
N ALA A 74 12.87 1.96 -1.12
CA ALA A 74 12.83 2.57 0.21
C ALA A 74 11.81 1.89 1.12
N ARG A 75 12.08 1.96 2.43
CA ARG A 75 11.22 1.49 3.51
C ARG A 75 11.15 2.58 4.57
N TYR A 76 9.96 2.88 5.05
CA TYR A 76 9.71 3.86 6.08
C TYR A 76 8.87 3.24 7.19
N ARG A 77 9.26 3.50 8.44
CA ARG A 77 8.52 3.06 9.65
C ARG A 77 8.25 1.55 9.68
N LEU A 78 9.21 0.78 9.14
CA LEU A 78 9.23 -0.69 9.16
C LEU A 78 10.47 -1.19 9.92
N PRO A 79 10.34 -2.22 10.78
CA PRO A 79 9.09 -2.84 11.21
C PRO A 79 8.21 -1.87 12.02
N PHE A 80 6.89 -2.05 11.96
CA PHE A 80 5.95 -1.23 12.73
C PHE A 80 5.86 -1.74 14.17
N ASP A 81 6.22 -0.91 15.16
CA ASP A 81 5.99 -1.22 16.57
C ASP A 81 4.63 -0.67 17.00
N GLU A 82 3.60 -1.52 16.88
CA GLU A 82 2.25 -1.16 17.29
C GLU A 82 2.19 -0.76 18.77
N GLY A 83 2.96 -1.43 19.64
CA GLY A 83 3.01 -1.10 21.05
C GLY A 83 3.54 0.30 21.31
N ALA A 84 4.61 0.70 20.63
CA ALA A 84 5.15 2.05 20.70
C ALA A 84 4.17 3.09 20.12
N ALA A 85 3.52 2.78 19.00
CA ALA A 85 2.53 3.67 18.39
C ALA A 85 1.33 3.89 19.33
N ARG A 86 0.78 2.83 19.94
CA ARG A 86 -0.30 2.94 20.92
C ARG A 86 0.11 3.79 22.11
N ARG A 87 1.30 3.54 22.69
CA ARG A 87 1.82 4.37 23.80
C ARG A 87 1.98 5.84 23.42
N ALA A 88 2.41 6.14 22.19
CA ALA A 88 2.53 7.51 21.70
C ALA A 88 1.16 8.20 21.58
N VAL A 89 0.15 7.50 21.06
CA VAL A 89 -1.24 8.00 21.02
C VAL A 89 -1.75 8.26 22.44
N GLU A 90 -1.61 7.31 23.36
CA GLU A 90 -2.05 7.52 24.75
C GLU A 90 -1.33 8.70 25.42
N ALA A 91 -0.04 8.89 25.15
CA ALA A 91 0.73 10.02 25.68
C ALA A 91 0.19 11.36 25.17
N ASP A 92 -0.16 11.44 23.88
CA ASP A 92 -0.79 12.63 23.28
C ASP A 92 -2.16 12.93 23.91
N LEU A 93 -2.99 11.91 24.12
CA LEU A 93 -4.30 12.08 24.78
C LEU A 93 -4.16 12.58 26.22
N ARG A 94 -3.22 12.02 27.00
CA ARG A 94 -2.93 12.52 28.36
C ARG A 94 -2.44 13.97 28.33
N ALA A 95 -1.59 14.33 27.38
CA ALA A 95 -1.10 15.70 27.21
C ALA A 95 -2.24 16.69 26.87
N ARG A 96 -3.29 16.22 26.21
CA ARG A 96 -4.53 16.96 25.91
C ARG A 96 -5.51 17.01 27.09
N GLY A 97 -5.18 16.41 28.23
CA GLY A 97 -5.97 16.44 29.45
C GLY A 97 -7.06 15.37 29.55
N LEU A 98 -7.03 14.34 28.70
CA LEU A 98 -7.94 13.20 28.81
C LEU A 98 -7.51 12.29 29.98
N ASP A 99 -8.48 11.91 30.80
CA ASP A 99 -8.29 11.00 31.93
C ASP A 99 -8.62 9.55 31.53
N PRO A 100 -7.65 8.61 31.63
CA PRO A 100 -7.92 7.18 31.41
C PRO A 100 -8.99 6.57 32.33
N ALA A 101 -9.31 7.20 33.47
CA ALA A 101 -10.37 6.74 34.36
C ALA A 101 -11.79 6.95 33.77
N ASP A 102 -11.97 7.92 32.87
CA ASP A 102 -13.18 8.01 32.04
C ASP A 102 -13.05 7.05 30.87
N ALA A 103 -13.38 5.78 31.12
CA ALA A 103 -13.21 4.72 30.13
C ALA A 103 -13.94 5.00 28.80
N THR A 104 -15.10 5.65 28.85
CA THR A 104 -15.89 5.95 27.64
C THR A 104 -15.25 7.07 26.82
N ALA A 105 -14.90 8.20 27.45
CA ALA A 105 -14.25 9.30 26.75
C ALA A 105 -12.85 8.91 26.26
N TRP A 106 -12.10 8.17 27.09
CA TRP A 106 -10.78 7.66 26.74
C TRP A 106 -10.82 6.73 25.53
N GLN A 107 -11.70 5.73 25.54
CA GLN A 107 -11.80 4.79 24.43
C GLN A 107 -12.21 5.49 23.13
N ALA A 108 -13.16 6.41 23.19
CA ALA A 108 -13.58 7.18 22.01
C ALA A 108 -12.43 8.01 21.44
N ALA A 109 -11.72 8.76 22.29
CA ALA A 109 -10.59 9.58 21.87
C ALA A 109 -9.40 8.75 21.35
N PHE A 110 -9.16 7.59 21.95
CA PHE A 110 -8.15 6.65 21.49
C PHE A 110 -8.47 6.09 20.10
N LEU A 111 -9.69 5.63 19.87
CA LEU A 111 -10.08 5.10 18.55
C LEU A 111 -10.01 6.16 17.46
N ASP A 112 -10.41 7.41 17.77
CA ASP A 112 -10.30 8.53 16.84
C ASP A 112 -8.83 8.82 16.49
N ALA A 113 -7.96 8.99 17.50
CA ALA A 113 -6.54 9.25 17.28
C ALA A 113 -5.80 8.07 16.63
N TRP A 114 -6.19 6.84 16.94
CA TRP A 114 -5.67 5.63 16.31
C TRP A 114 -6.07 5.56 14.84
N SER A 115 -7.34 5.80 14.52
CA SER A 115 -7.84 5.86 13.13
C SER A 115 -7.13 6.96 12.34
N ALA A 116 -6.96 8.15 12.94
CA ALA A 116 -6.27 9.27 12.31
C ALA A 116 -4.79 8.96 11.99
N LEU A 117 -4.11 8.15 12.80
CA LEU A 117 -2.75 7.69 12.48
C LEU A 117 -2.74 6.91 11.17
N TRP A 118 -3.70 6.02 10.94
CA TRP A 118 -3.77 5.16 9.74
C TRP A 118 -4.22 5.90 8.48
N GLN A 119 -4.84 7.07 8.63
CA GLN A 119 -5.21 7.95 7.53
C GLN A 119 -4.07 8.89 7.10
N ASP A 120 -2.98 8.96 7.87
CA ASP A 120 -1.84 9.81 7.57
C ASP A 120 -0.70 9.01 6.94
N PRO A 121 -0.48 9.11 5.60
CA PRO A 121 0.57 8.37 4.89
C PRO A 121 1.98 8.70 5.39
N ASP A 122 2.18 9.86 6.03
CA ASP A 122 3.45 10.27 6.62
C ASP A 122 3.66 9.72 8.04
N ARG A 123 2.72 8.95 8.58
CA ARG A 123 2.83 8.36 9.93
C ARG A 123 2.73 6.84 9.92
N VAL A 124 2.21 6.24 8.84
CA VAL A 124 2.10 4.79 8.69
C VAL A 124 3.35 4.16 8.07
N PRO A 125 3.53 2.84 8.25
CA PRO A 125 4.46 2.05 7.46
C PRO A 125 4.24 2.26 5.97
N SER A 126 5.33 2.51 5.26
CA SER A 126 5.28 2.64 3.81
C SER A 126 6.54 2.13 3.14
N VAL A 127 6.39 1.72 1.88
CA VAL A 127 7.51 1.34 1.02
C VAL A 127 7.43 2.07 -0.30
N VAL A 128 8.57 2.16 -0.97
CA VAL A 128 8.65 2.57 -2.37
C VAL A 128 9.01 1.34 -3.20
N LEU A 129 8.13 0.99 -4.13
CA LEU A 129 8.36 -0.03 -5.13
C LEU A 129 8.73 0.62 -6.45
N GLU A 130 9.84 0.19 -7.02
CA GLU A 130 10.17 0.45 -8.42
C GLU A 130 9.77 -0.78 -9.24
N ILE A 131 8.92 -0.56 -10.24
CA ILE A 131 8.44 -1.58 -11.15
C ILE A 131 8.93 -1.21 -12.56
N ARG A 132 9.73 -2.09 -13.14
CA ARG A 132 10.17 -1.98 -14.53
C ARG A 132 9.30 -2.88 -15.40
N LEU A 133 8.65 -2.30 -16.40
CA LEU A 133 7.74 -3.02 -17.28
C LEU A 133 8.44 -3.51 -18.55
N ALA A 134 8.15 -4.74 -18.94
CA ALA A 134 8.44 -5.26 -20.27
C ALA A 134 7.37 -4.81 -21.29
N ASP A 135 6.11 -4.73 -20.85
CA ASP A 135 5.00 -4.20 -21.65
C ASP A 135 4.63 -2.77 -21.21
N LEU A 136 5.13 -1.79 -21.96
CA LEU A 136 4.92 -0.37 -21.67
C LEU A 136 3.48 0.09 -21.81
N SER A 137 2.62 -0.69 -22.50
CA SER A 137 1.23 -0.29 -22.65
C SER A 137 0.49 -0.28 -21.31
N TRP A 138 0.99 -0.98 -20.28
CA TRP A 138 0.51 -0.91 -18.89
C TRP A 138 0.86 0.40 -18.16
N LEU A 139 1.72 1.25 -18.73
CA LEU A 139 1.94 2.62 -18.24
C LEU A 139 0.93 3.64 -18.80
N SER A 140 0.10 3.24 -19.78
CA SER A 140 -0.87 4.16 -20.40
C SER A 140 -1.87 4.69 -19.36
N GLY A 141 -1.94 6.01 -19.22
CA GLY A 141 -2.79 6.67 -18.23
C GLY A 141 -2.23 6.70 -16.80
N THR A 142 -1.03 6.14 -16.58
CA THR A 142 -0.31 6.26 -15.32
C THR A 142 0.48 7.57 -15.32
N THR A 143 0.15 8.45 -14.38
CA THR A 143 0.78 9.77 -14.26
C THR A 143 1.25 10.00 -12.82
N PRO A 144 2.38 10.72 -12.61
CA PRO A 144 2.81 11.09 -11.27
C PRO A 144 1.71 11.84 -10.51
N GLY A 145 1.54 11.51 -9.23
CA GLY A 145 0.51 12.06 -8.36
C GLY A 145 -0.84 11.35 -8.44
N ARG A 146 -1.02 10.37 -9.34
CA ARG A 146 -2.23 9.53 -9.34
C ARG A 146 -2.25 8.67 -8.08
N GLU A 147 -3.41 8.62 -7.43
CA GLU A 147 -3.66 7.87 -6.20
C GLU A 147 -4.84 6.89 -6.40
N TRP A 148 -4.75 5.73 -5.77
CA TRP A 148 -5.86 4.77 -5.69
C TRP A 148 -5.69 3.83 -4.50
N ASP A 149 -6.81 3.29 -4.06
CA ASP A 149 -6.87 2.24 -3.05
C ASP A 149 -6.55 0.89 -3.68
N THR A 150 -5.82 0.07 -2.96
CA THR A 150 -5.39 -1.26 -3.41
C THR A 150 -5.71 -2.28 -2.35
N ALA A 151 -6.50 -3.29 -2.71
CA ALA A 151 -6.77 -4.42 -1.83
C ALA A 151 -5.57 -5.38 -1.75
N ALA A 152 -4.56 -5.20 -2.61
CA ALA A 152 -3.35 -6.01 -2.56
C ALA A 152 -2.45 -5.69 -1.36
N TYR A 153 -2.60 -4.51 -0.74
CA TYR A 153 -1.80 -4.08 0.40
C TYR A 153 -2.70 -3.48 1.50
N GLY A 154 -3.43 -4.38 2.17
CA GLY A 154 -4.37 -4.08 3.25
C GLY A 154 -4.78 -5.34 3.99
#